data_AF-A0A093INX4-F1
#
_entry.id   AF-A0A093INX4-F1
#
_cell.length_a   1.000
_cell.length_b   1.000
_cell.length_c   1.000
_cell.angle_alpha   90.00
_cell.angle_beta   90.00
_cell.angle_gamma   90.00
#
_symmetry.space_group_name_H-M   'P 1'
#
loop_
_entity.id
_entity.type
_entity.pdbx_description
1 polymer ?
#
loop_
_entity_poly.entity_id
_entity_poly.type
_entity_poly.pdbx_seq_one_letter_code
_entity_poly.pdbx_strand_id
1 'polypeptide(L)'
;AAMAAGCRLATSFHRVHGANVQLDASRMRATRVESFANGLCFSQEPLAPGQIFLVEIEEKEKGWCGHLRVGLTAHDPQSLEVVPEYSLPDLVNLGDTWVFAITRSHHRIGVLYPPQPDGTADMHIVINGQDMGPSARRLPTARPLYAVVDVFASTKSVRIIPVEYGLPSLQTLCRLVIQKHIIHRLAIDGLDLPPPLKSFCKHE
;
A
#
# COMPACT_ATOMS: atom_id res chain seq x y z
N ALA A 1 -3.85 30.08 13.74
CA ALA A 1 -2.51 29.51 13.65
C ALA A 1 -2.30 28.57 14.83
N ALA A 2 -2.42 27.26 14.61
CA ALA A 2 -1.99 26.23 15.55
C ALA A 2 -1.85 24.90 14.80
N MET A 3 -0.59 24.44 14.71
CA MET A 3 -0.17 23.05 14.55
C MET A 3 -0.51 22.33 13.24
N ALA A 4 -0.03 22.87 12.11
CA ALA A 4 0.55 22.01 11.08
C ALA A 4 1.90 21.47 11.57
N ALA A 5 1.88 20.66 12.63
CA ALA A 5 3.04 19.84 12.99
C ALA A 5 3.12 18.77 11.91
N GLY A 6 4.02 18.98 10.95
CA GLY A 6 4.17 18.14 9.77
C GLY A 6 4.16 16.68 10.14
N CYS A 7 3.06 16.01 9.79
CA CYS A 7 3.01 14.57 9.70
C CYS A 7 4.12 14.23 8.69
N ARG A 8 5.26 13.77 9.18
CA ARG A 8 6.30 13.21 8.31
C ARG A 8 5.71 11.93 7.80
N LEU A 9 4.96 12.06 6.71
CA LEU A 9 4.32 10.98 6.00
C LEU A 9 5.34 9.85 5.83
N ALA A 10 4.89 8.60 5.82
CA ALA A 10 5.71 7.45 5.43
C ALA A 10 6.03 7.54 3.91
N THR A 11 6.70 8.61 3.49
CA THR A 11 7.02 8.98 2.11
C THR A 11 8.42 8.55 1.71
N SER A 12 9.05 7.68 2.50
CA SER A 12 10.35 7.11 2.18
C SER A 12 10.43 5.67 2.65
N PHE A 13 11.29 4.91 1.99
CA PHE A 13 11.72 3.59 2.42
C PHE A 13 12.65 3.71 3.64
N HIS A 14 12.56 2.73 4.52
CA HIS A 14 13.44 2.58 5.67
C HIS A 14 14.89 2.38 5.23
N ARG A 15 15.85 2.76 6.08
CA ARG A 15 17.29 2.57 5.79
C ARG A 15 17.71 1.10 5.84
N VAL A 16 17.01 0.31 6.64
CA VAL A 16 17.14 -1.14 6.66
C VAL A 16 16.33 -1.71 5.49
N HIS A 17 17.00 -2.42 4.60
CA HIS A 17 16.45 -3.06 3.41
C HIS A 17 17.32 -4.27 3.03
N GLY A 18 16.86 -5.06 2.07
CA GLY A 18 17.59 -6.24 1.58
C GLY A 18 18.93 -5.87 0.93
N ALA A 19 19.85 -6.84 0.93
CA ALA A 19 21.23 -6.64 0.50
C ALA A 19 21.37 -6.18 -0.97
N ASN A 20 20.39 -6.49 -1.82
CA ASN A 20 20.42 -6.14 -3.24
C ASN A 20 19.63 -4.87 -3.55
N VAL A 21 19.16 -4.13 -2.56
CA VAL A 21 18.40 -2.88 -2.77
C VAL A 21 19.34 -1.69 -2.69
N GLN A 22 19.24 -0.80 -3.66
CA GLN A 22 19.80 0.54 -3.60
C GLN A 22 18.65 1.55 -3.58
N LEU A 23 18.67 2.44 -2.57
CA LEU A 23 17.74 3.55 -2.47
C LEU A 23 18.30 4.80 -3.16
N ASP A 24 17.43 5.62 -3.76
CA ASP A 24 17.81 6.95 -4.22
C ASP A 24 18.02 7.94 -3.06
N ALA A 25 18.54 9.14 -3.36
CA ALA A 25 18.89 10.13 -2.33
C ALA A 25 17.70 10.55 -1.45
N SER A 26 16.48 10.58 -2.01
CA SER A 26 15.25 10.88 -1.26
C SER A 26 14.66 9.65 -0.57
N ARG A 27 15.22 8.45 -0.80
CA ARG A 27 14.70 7.15 -0.35
C ARG A 27 13.26 6.91 -0.78
N MET A 28 12.88 7.47 -1.92
CA MET A 28 11.56 7.27 -2.51
C MET A 28 11.56 6.21 -3.59
N ARG A 29 12.73 5.90 -4.16
CA ARG A 29 12.92 4.83 -5.13
C ARG A 29 13.76 3.73 -4.51
N ALA A 30 13.34 2.49 -4.68
CA ALA A 30 14.11 1.29 -4.39
C ALA A 30 14.38 0.54 -5.70
N THR A 31 15.65 0.30 -5.99
CA THR A 31 16.08 -0.45 -7.17
C THR A 31 16.84 -1.68 -6.72
N ARG A 32 16.45 -2.86 -7.20
CA ARG A 32 17.22 -4.08 -6.98
C ARG A 32 18.41 -4.11 -7.95
N VAL A 33 19.63 -4.05 -7.44
CA VAL A 33 20.84 -3.94 -8.29
C VAL A 33 21.37 -5.30 -8.76
N GLU A 34 21.14 -6.36 -7.99
CA GLU A 34 21.65 -7.71 -8.26
C GLU A 34 20.61 -8.81 -8.04
N SER A 35 20.84 -9.98 -8.67
CA SER A 35 20.01 -11.19 -8.54
C SER A 35 18.51 -10.96 -8.82
N PHE A 36 17.67 -11.88 -8.34
CA PHE A 36 16.21 -11.82 -8.36
C PHE A 36 15.58 -11.70 -6.95
N ALA A 37 16.40 -11.73 -5.91
CA ALA A 37 16.04 -11.84 -4.50
C ALA A 37 16.75 -10.77 -3.65
N ASN A 38 16.61 -10.84 -2.31
CA ASN A 38 17.13 -9.84 -1.36
C ASN A 38 16.60 -8.43 -1.65
N GLY A 39 15.34 -8.35 -2.07
CA GLY A 39 14.65 -7.12 -2.52
C GLY A 39 13.77 -6.45 -1.47
N LEU A 40 13.79 -6.92 -0.22
CA LEU A 40 12.90 -6.45 0.84
C LEU A 40 13.13 -4.97 1.19
N CYS A 41 12.06 -4.20 1.21
CA CYS A 41 12.03 -2.80 1.62
C CYS A 41 10.88 -2.61 2.61
N PHE A 42 11.03 -1.62 3.49
CA PHE A 42 10.02 -1.29 4.50
C PHE A 42 9.64 0.18 4.44
N SER A 43 8.45 0.57 4.93
CA SER A 43 8.15 1.99 5.18
C SER A 43 9.09 2.56 6.24
N GLN A 44 9.50 3.82 6.11
CA GLN A 44 10.37 4.47 7.09
C GLN A 44 9.73 4.57 8.49
N GLU A 45 8.41 4.80 8.53
CA GLU A 45 7.64 4.87 9.76
C GLU A 45 6.53 3.83 9.70
N PRO A 46 5.99 3.40 10.86
CA PRO A 46 4.73 2.67 10.89
C PRO A 46 3.65 3.47 10.17
N LEU A 47 2.77 2.77 9.47
CA LEU A 47 1.59 3.37 8.89
C LEU A 47 0.60 3.70 10.03
N ALA A 48 -0.22 4.73 9.85
CA ALA A 48 -1.40 4.95 10.66
C ALA A 48 -2.57 4.06 10.17
N PRO A 49 -3.58 3.77 10.99
CA PRO A 49 -4.78 3.08 10.53
C PRO A 49 -5.43 3.81 9.33
N GLY A 50 -5.75 3.06 8.28
CA GLY A 50 -6.27 3.60 7.02
C GLY A 50 -5.23 4.27 6.11
N GLN A 51 -3.96 4.33 6.52
CA GLN A 51 -2.87 4.91 5.72
C GLN A 51 -2.43 3.92 4.60
N ILE A 52 -2.48 4.35 3.32
CA ILE A 52 -2.03 3.66 2.09
C ILE A 52 -0.55 3.87 1.70
N PHE A 53 0.31 2.91 1.98
CA PHE A 53 1.64 2.92 1.39
C PHE A 53 1.56 2.55 -0.09
N LEU A 54 1.64 3.54 -0.99
CA LEU A 54 1.47 3.39 -2.44
C LEU A 54 2.82 3.40 -3.16
N VAL A 55 3.05 2.40 -3.99
CA VAL A 55 4.22 2.31 -4.88
C VAL A 55 3.80 2.14 -6.34
N GLU A 56 4.64 2.64 -7.24
CA GLU A 56 4.57 2.44 -8.68
C GLU A 56 5.76 1.59 -9.14
N ILE A 57 5.53 0.59 -9.98
CA ILE A 57 6.59 -0.16 -10.65
C ILE A 57 7.13 0.70 -11.79
N GLU A 58 8.38 1.12 -11.68
CA GLU A 58 9.03 1.96 -12.70
C GLU A 58 9.81 1.13 -13.72
N GLU A 59 10.39 0.00 -13.30
CA GLU A 59 11.21 -0.83 -14.17
C GLU A 59 10.98 -2.31 -13.91
N LYS A 60 11.02 -3.09 -15.00
CA LYS A 60 11.02 -4.55 -14.99
C LYS A 60 12.29 -5.09 -15.64
N GLU A 61 12.80 -6.19 -15.11
CA GLU A 61 13.98 -6.90 -15.61
C GLU A 61 13.55 -8.15 -16.39
N LYS A 62 14.09 -8.30 -17.59
CA LYS A 62 13.86 -9.49 -18.44
C LYS A 62 14.67 -10.67 -17.91
N GLY A 63 14.19 -11.89 -18.14
CA GLY A 63 14.89 -13.13 -17.76
C GLY A 63 14.51 -13.68 -16.39
N TRP A 64 13.72 -12.95 -15.59
CA TRP A 64 13.18 -13.42 -14.32
C TRP A 64 11.67 -13.65 -14.40
N CYS A 65 11.20 -14.72 -13.75
CA CYS A 65 9.78 -15.05 -13.61
C CYS A 65 9.34 -14.82 -12.17
N GLY A 66 8.25 -14.06 -11.97
CA GLY A 66 7.73 -13.71 -10.67
C GLY A 66 7.35 -12.23 -10.59
N HIS A 67 6.80 -11.82 -9.45
CA HIS A 67 6.13 -10.52 -9.31
C HIS A 67 6.50 -9.83 -8.01
N LEU A 68 6.35 -8.50 -7.99
CA LEU A 68 6.33 -7.69 -6.78
C LEU A 68 5.46 -8.33 -5.69
N ARG A 69 5.91 -8.27 -4.45
CA ARG A 69 5.11 -8.68 -3.28
C ARG A 69 4.96 -7.49 -2.35
N VAL A 70 3.77 -7.31 -1.79
CA VAL A 70 3.44 -6.19 -0.91
C VAL A 70 2.66 -6.69 0.29
N GLY A 71 2.83 -6.04 1.43
CA GLY A 71 2.16 -6.43 2.66
C GLY A 71 2.42 -5.52 3.85
N LEU A 72 2.16 -6.06 5.04
CA LEU A 72 2.42 -5.42 6.32
C LEU A 72 3.24 -6.35 7.22
N THR A 73 4.02 -5.76 8.13
CA THR A 73 4.71 -6.48 9.21
C THR A 73 4.61 -5.71 10.52
N ALA A 74 4.49 -6.40 11.64
CA ALA A 74 4.59 -5.82 12.98
C ALA A 74 6.03 -5.81 13.54
N HIS A 75 7.01 -6.30 12.76
CA HIS A 75 8.42 -6.21 13.11
C HIS A 75 8.96 -4.82 12.78
N ASP A 76 9.62 -4.18 13.74
CA ASP A 76 10.34 -2.94 13.49
C ASP A 76 11.56 -3.25 12.60
N PRO A 77 11.68 -2.65 11.40
CA PRO A 77 12.82 -2.87 10.51
C PRO A 77 14.17 -2.60 11.18
N GLN A 78 14.24 -1.66 12.13
CA GLN A 78 15.47 -1.33 12.84
C GLN A 78 15.91 -2.44 13.82
N SER A 79 14.97 -3.31 14.23
CA SER A 79 15.21 -4.42 15.16
C SER A 79 15.65 -5.73 14.47
N LEU A 80 15.59 -5.78 13.14
CA LEU A 80 16.03 -6.95 12.37
C LEU A 80 17.56 -7.03 12.40
N GLU A 81 18.11 -8.11 12.95
CA GLU A 81 19.55 -8.38 12.90
C GLU A 81 20.03 -8.54 11.45
N VAL A 82 19.24 -9.26 10.65
CA VAL A 82 19.47 -9.49 9.23
C VAL A 82 18.12 -9.40 8.51
N VAL A 83 18.08 -8.66 7.40
CA VAL A 83 16.90 -8.65 6.53
C VAL A 83 16.84 -9.98 5.78
N PRO A 84 15.71 -10.72 5.85
CA PRO A 84 15.59 -11.99 5.16
C PRO A 84 15.77 -11.88 3.65
N GLU A 85 16.12 -13.00 3.01
CA GLU A 85 16.30 -13.04 1.55
C GLU A 85 14.97 -12.87 0.80
N TYR A 86 13.90 -13.49 1.32
CA TYR A 86 12.58 -13.46 0.73
C TYR A 86 11.51 -12.98 1.73
N SER A 87 10.51 -12.23 1.23
CA SER A 87 9.32 -11.97 2.04
C SER A 87 8.51 -13.25 2.31
N LEU A 88 8.55 -14.19 1.36
CA LEU A 88 7.87 -15.48 1.40
C LEU A 88 8.89 -16.60 1.07
N PRO A 89 9.10 -17.58 1.96
CA PRO A 89 8.42 -17.75 3.25
C PRO A 89 9.11 -17.01 4.42
N ASP A 90 10.35 -16.54 4.27
CA ASP A 90 11.23 -16.24 5.42
C ASP A 90 10.70 -15.16 6.36
N LEU A 91 10.36 -13.97 5.83
CA LEU A 91 9.82 -12.89 6.67
C LEU A 91 8.48 -13.28 7.31
N VAL A 92 7.62 -13.99 6.57
CA VAL A 92 6.34 -14.50 7.11
C VAL A 92 6.55 -15.54 8.20
N ASN A 93 7.58 -16.39 8.09
CA ASN A 93 7.90 -17.39 9.10
C ASN A 93 8.41 -16.78 10.41
N LEU A 94 8.84 -15.52 10.43
CA LEU A 94 9.11 -14.79 11.68
C LEU A 94 7.83 -14.45 12.46
N GLY A 95 6.65 -14.68 11.87
CA GLY A 95 5.36 -14.32 12.45
C GLY A 95 5.00 -12.86 12.22
N ASP A 96 3.76 -12.51 12.59
CA ASP A 96 3.22 -11.13 12.55
C ASP A 96 3.51 -10.36 11.25
N THR A 97 3.47 -11.06 10.12
CA THR A 97 3.73 -10.53 8.78
C THR A 97 2.73 -11.10 7.78
N TRP A 98 2.19 -10.24 6.92
CA TRP A 98 1.18 -10.58 5.93
C TRP A 98 1.59 -10.00 4.58
N VAL A 99 2.08 -10.84 3.66
CA VAL A 99 2.60 -10.41 2.35
C VAL A 99 1.99 -11.25 1.23
N PHE A 100 1.64 -10.60 0.11
CA PHE A 100 1.02 -11.24 -1.05
C PHE A 100 1.76 -10.88 -2.34
N ALA A 101 1.86 -11.84 -3.25
CA ALA A 101 2.38 -11.61 -4.59
C ALA A 101 1.33 -10.94 -5.48
N ILE A 102 1.72 -9.90 -6.21
CA ILE A 102 0.86 -9.16 -7.13
C ILE A 102 1.01 -9.75 -8.53
N THR A 103 0.27 -10.83 -8.80
CA THR A 103 0.47 -11.69 -10.00
C THR A 103 0.05 -11.07 -11.32
N ARG A 104 -0.67 -9.96 -11.29
CA ARG A 104 -1.12 -9.25 -12.48
C ARG A 104 -0.19 -8.07 -12.77
N SER A 105 0.01 -7.75 -14.05
CA SER A 105 0.83 -6.61 -14.47
C SER A 105 0.12 -5.29 -14.16
N HIS A 106 0.18 -4.89 -12.90
CA HIS A 106 -0.34 -3.62 -12.41
C HIS A 106 0.80 -2.64 -12.17
N HIS A 107 0.56 -1.38 -12.46
CA HIS A 107 1.59 -0.35 -12.36
C HIS A 107 1.62 0.25 -10.96
N ARG A 108 0.46 0.47 -10.32
CA ARG A 108 0.38 1.07 -8.98
C ARG A 108 -0.25 0.10 -7.98
N ILE A 109 0.48 -0.15 -6.90
CA ILE A 109 0.11 -1.08 -5.84
C ILE A 109 0.22 -0.35 -4.50
N GLY A 110 -0.86 -0.36 -3.73
CA GLY A 110 -0.90 0.19 -2.39
C GLY A 110 -1.26 -0.88 -1.35
N VAL A 111 -0.85 -0.65 -0.11
CA VAL A 111 -1.29 -1.43 1.05
C VAL A 111 -1.75 -0.49 2.16
N LEU A 112 -2.89 -0.79 2.77
CA LEU A 112 -3.40 -0.10 3.96
C LEU A 112 -4.05 -1.10 4.91
N TYR A 113 -4.36 -0.64 6.12
CA TYR A 113 -5.18 -1.40 7.06
C TYR A 113 -6.28 -0.54 7.71
N PRO A 114 -7.53 -0.61 7.25
CA PRO A 114 -8.65 -0.01 7.97
C PRO A 114 -8.95 -0.74 9.30
N PRO A 115 -9.19 0.01 10.40
CA PRO A 115 -9.58 -0.58 11.67
C PRO A 115 -10.99 -1.19 11.60
N GLN A 116 -11.22 -2.24 12.39
CA GLN A 116 -12.49 -2.95 12.50
C GLN A 116 -13.17 -2.69 13.85
N PRO A 117 -14.50 -2.84 13.95
CA PRO A 117 -15.24 -2.60 15.20
C PRO A 117 -14.84 -3.50 16.38
N ASP A 118 -14.25 -4.66 16.10
CA ASP A 118 -13.78 -5.63 17.10
C ASP A 118 -12.39 -5.28 17.67
N GLY A 119 -11.84 -4.12 17.31
CA GLY A 119 -10.52 -3.67 17.74
C GLY A 119 -9.37 -4.24 16.91
N THR A 120 -9.64 -5.06 15.89
CA THR A 120 -8.62 -5.54 14.95
C THR A 120 -8.53 -4.64 13.71
N ALA A 121 -7.71 -5.02 12.72
CA ALA A 121 -7.71 -4.39 11.41
C ALA A 121 -7.74 -5.44 10.29
N ASP A 122 -8.26 -5.04 9.13
CA ASP A 122 -8.15 -5.84 7.92
C ASP A 122 -7.10 -5.20 7.01
N MET A 123 -6.17 -5.98 6.45
CA MET A 123 -5.21 -5.48 5.47
C MET A 123 -5.83 -5.51 4.08
N HIS A 124 -5.78 -4.39 3.38
CA HIS A 124 -6.30 -4.24 2.03
C HIS A 124 -5.16 -3.94 1.06
N ILE A 125 -5.26 -4.50 -0.15
CA ILE A 125 -4.39 -4.17 -1.28
C ILE A 125 -5.17 -3.29 -2.24
N VAL A 126 -4.56 -2.18 -2.64
CA VAL A 126 -5.12 -1.25 -3.63
C VAL A 126 -4.37 -1.42 -4.94
N ILE A 127 -5.08 -1.61 -6.04
CA ILE A 127 -4.50 -1.81 -7.36
C ILE A 127 -5.02 -0.72 -8.29
N ASN A 128 -4.10 0.10 -8.82
CA ASN A 128 -4.43 1.21 -9.72
C ASN A 128 -5.57 2.12 -9.19
N GLY A 129 -5.60 2.34 -7.87
CA GLY A 129 -6.61 3.17 -7.19
C GLY A 129 -7.89 2.45 -6.77
N GLN A 130 -8.05 1.16 -7.12
CA GLN A 130 -9.17 0.34 -6.69
C GLN A 130 -8.81 -0.49 -5.45
N ASP A 131 -9.60 -0.37 -4.38
CA ASP A 131 -9.50 -1.26 -3.22
C ASP A 131 -10.02 -2.67 -3.58
N MET A 132 -9.19 -3.68 -3.35
CA MET A 132 -9.51 -5.09 -3.62
C MET A 132 -10.19 -5.79 -2.44
N GLY A 133 -10.38 -5.08 -1.32
CA GLY A 133 -10.98 -5.59 -0.10
C GLY A 133 -9.97 -6.34 0.80
N PRO A 134 -10.49 -7.00 1.87
CA PRO A 134 -9.66 -7.67 2.86
C PRO A 134 -8.83 -8.81 2.26
N SER A 135 -7.50 -8.62 2.24
CA SER A 135 -6.50 -9.63 1.84
C SER A 135 -6.00 -10.44 3.04
N ALA A 136 -5.95 -9.83 4.22
CA ALA A 136 -5.74 -10.52 5.49
C ALA A 136 -6.65 -9.88 6.55
N ARG A 137 -7.10 -10.68 7.53
CA ARG A 137 -8.08 -10.24 8.54
C ARG A 137 -7.55 -10.38 9.95
N ARG A 138 -8.12 -9.57 10.84
CA ARG A 138 -7.82 -9.59 12.27
C ARG A 138 -6.35 -9.34 12.60
N LEU A 139 -5.72 -8.40 11.89
CA LEU A 139 -4.39 -7.92 12.22
C LEU A 139 -4.40 -7.24 13.61
N PRO A 140 -3.33 -7.40 14.40
CA PRO A 140 -3.21 -6.73 15.68
C PRO A 140 -3.04 -5.22 15.49
N THR A 141 -3.84 -4.42 16.18
CA THR A 141 -3.76 -2.96 16.17
C THR A 141 -2.97 -2.39 17.35
N ALA A 142 -2.63 -3.24 18.33
CA ALA A 142 -1.86 -2.87 19.51
C ALA A 142 -0.36 -2.67 19.23
N ARG A 143 0.12 -3.10 18.05
CA ARG A 143 1.50 -2.94 17.61
C ARG A 143 1.56 -2.07 16.34
N PRO A 144 2.64 -1.28 16.15
CA PRO A 144 2.85 -0.55 14.91
C PRO A 144 3.01 -1.52 13.73
N LEU A 145 2.44 -1.17 12.57
CA LEU A 145 2.56 -1.96 11.35
C LEU A 145 3.33 -1.17 10.27
N TYR A 146 4.37 -1.77 9.73
CA TYR A 146 5.17 -1.23 8.64
C TYR A 146 4.73 -1.80 7.31
N ALA A 147 4.79 -1.00 6.24
CA ALA A 147 4.63 -1.51 4.89
C ALA A 147 5.81 -2.38 4.52
N VAL A 148 5.56 -3.48 3.80
CA VAL A 148 6.58 -4.36 3.22
C VAL A 148 6.44 -4.33 1.71
N VAL A 149 7.55 -4.14 1.02
CA VAL A 149 7.66 -4.23 -0.44
C VAL A 149 8.85 -5.11 -0.80
N ASP A 150 8.60 -6.26 -1.43
CA ASP A 150 9.65 -7.16 -1.92
C ASP A 150 9.85 -6.92 -3.43
N VAL A 151 10.95 -6.24 -3.78
CA VAL A 151 11.36 -5.97 -5.16
C VAL A 151 11.89 -7.27 -5.79
N PHE A 152 10.96 -8.17 -6.09
CA PHE A 152 11.22 -9.57 -6.38
C PHE A 152 11.12 -9.90 -7.87
N ALA A 153 11.97 -10.85 -8.30
CA ALA A 153 11.98 -11.42 -9.65
C ALA A 153 11.94 -10.37 -10.76
N SER A 154 10.89 -10.35 -11.59
CA SER A 154 10.82 -9.44 -12.75
C SER A 154 10.70 -7.97 -12.38
N THR A 155 10.38 -7.62 -11.13
CA THR A 155 10.34 -6.21 -10.70
C THR A 155 11.76 -5.73 -10.38
N LYS A 156 12.20 -4.66 -11.06
CA LYS A 156 13.55 -4.10 -10.93
C LYS A 156 13.59 -2.87 -10.05
N SER A 157 12.64 -1.96 -10.23
CA SER A 157 12.54 -0.76 -9.39
C SER A 157 11.10 -0.36 -9.13
N VAL A 158 10.91 0.22 -7.95
CA VAL A 158 9.64 0.79 -7.50
C VAL A 158 9.87 2.18 -6.92
N ARG A 159 8.87 3.06 -7.06
CA ARG A 159 8.87 4.39 -6.46
C ARG A 159 7.64 4.58 -5.59
N ILE A 160 7.83 5.11 -4.39
CA ILE A 160 6.73 5.58 -3.53
C ILE A 160 6.03 6.74 -4.23
N ILE A 161 4.71 6.64 -4.35
CA ILE A 161 3.87 7.74 -4.78
C ILE A 161 3.33 8.42 -3.52
N PRO A 162 3.75 9.66 -3.23
CA PRO A 162 3.17 10.41 -2.12
C PRO A 162 1.67 10.56 -2.33
N VAL A 163 0.91 10.07 -1.36
CA VAL A 163 -0.52 10.34 -1.27
C VAL A 163 -0.71 11.22 -0.06
N GLU A 164 -1.28 12.41 -0.25
CA GLU A 164 -1.67 13.26 0.87
C GLU A 164 -2.83 12.57 1.61
N TYR A 165 -2.58 12.12 2.85
CA TYR A 165 -3.65 11.62 3.71
C TYR A 165 -4.60 12.74 4.07
N GLY A 166 -5.88 12.47 3.85
CA GLY A 166 -6.98 13.38 4.18
C GLY A 166 -7.85 13.76 2.99
N LEU A 167 -7.48 13.38 1.76
CA LEU A 167 -8.32 13.61 0.59
C LEU A 167 -8.88 12.27 0.07
N PRO A 168 -10.20 12.03 0.18
CA PRO A 168 -10.85 10.96 -0.54
C PRO A 168 -10.53 11.07 -2.03
N SER A 169 -10.58 9.96 -2.77
CA SER A 169 -10.39 10.01 -4.23
C SER A 169 -11.33 11.07 -4.83
N LEU A 170 -10.97 11.68 -5.97
CA LEU A 170 -11.87 12.61 -6.65
C LEU A 170 -13.25 11.97 -6.87
N GLN A 171 -13.30 10.68 -7.20
CA GLN A 171 -14.53 9.93 -7.34
C GLN A 171 -15.34 9.86 -6.03
N THR A 172 -14.69 9.58 -4.90
CA THR A 172 -15.31 9.57 -3.57
C THR A 172 -15.77 10.97 -3.16
N LEU A 173 -14.96 12.01 -3.39
CA LEU A 173 -15.32 13.40 -3.13
C LEU A 173 -16.52 13.82 -3.96
N CYS A 174 -16.50 13.55 -5.27
CA CYS A 174 -17.61 13.81 -6.18
C CYS A 174 -18.88 13.09 -5.71
N ARG A 175 -18.79 11.82 -5.31
CA ARG A 175 -19.93 11.08 -4.75
C ARG A 175 -20.49 11.76 -3.50
N LEU A 176 -19.66 12.11 -2.53
CA LEU A 176 -20.10 12.77 -1.29
C LEU A 176 -20.77 14.11 -1.58
N VAL A 177 -20.24 14.90 -2.53
CA VAL A 177 -20.86 16.15 -2.96
C VAL A 177 -22.22 15.89 -3.63
N ILE A 178 -22.32 14.92 -4.53
CA ILE A 178 -23.57 14.56 -5.21
C ILE A 178 -24.61 14.10 -4.18
N GLN A 179 -24.25 13.18 -3.28
CA GLN A 179 -25.14 12.66 -2.24
C GLN A 179 -25.62 13.75 -1.27
N LYS A 180 -24.79 14.77 -0.99
CA LYS A 180 -25.19 15.92 -0.16
C LYS A 180 -26.27 16.80 -0.82
N HIS A 181 -26.30 16.88 -2.15
CA HIS A 181 -27.21 17.76 -2.89
C HIS A 181 -28.40 17.03 -3.51
N ILE A 182 -28.47 15.70 -3.37
CA ILE A 182 -29.55 14.88 -3.90
C ILE A 182 -30.43 14.37 -2.77
N ILE A 183 -31.67 14.84 -2.76
CA ILE A 183 -32.65 14.61 -1.70
C ILE A 183 -33.05 13.12 -1.61
N HIS A 184 -33.01 12.37 -2.72
CA HIS A 184 -33.41 10.96 -2.75
C HIS A 184 -32.54 10.12 -3.69
N ARG A 185 -32.17 8.89 -3.29
CA ARG A 185 -31.30 7.99 -4.07
C ARG A 185 -31.78 7.76 -5.52
N LEU A 186 -33.10 7.76 -5.74
CA LEU A 186 -33.70 7.63 -7.08
C LEU A 186 -33.44 8.85 -7.98
N ALA A 187 -33.22 10.04 -7.42
CA ALA A 187 -32.90 11.23 -8.21
C ALA A 187 -31.49 11.19 -8.81
N ILE A 188 -30.63 10.24 -8.39
CA ILE A 188 -29.35 9.94 -9.06
C ILE A 188 -29.58 9.42 -10.49
N ASP A 189 -30.71 8.75 -10.75
CA ASP A 189 -31.04 8.26 -12.11
C ASP A 189 -31.24 9.39 -13.11
N GLY A 190 -31.71 10.54 -12.63
CA GLY A 190 -31.93 11.75 -13.44
C GLY A 190 -30.66 12.55 -13.75
N LEU A 191 -29.51 12.19 -13.16
CA LEU A 191 -28.24 12.85 -13.48
C LEU A 191 -27.75 12.43 -14.87
N ASP A 192 -27.10 13.35 -15.57
CA ASP A 192 -26.39 13.04 -16.82
C ASP A 192 -25.01 12.44 -16.52
N LEU A 193 -25.01 11.28 -15.87
CA LEU A 193 -23.82 10.51 -15.52
C LEU A 193 -23.84 9.12 -16.17
N PRO A 194 -22.68 8.57 -16.56
CA PRO A 194 -22.55 7.19 -17.01
C PRO A 194 -23.13 6.17 -16.00
N PRO A 195 -23.69 5.04 -16.45
CA PRO A 195 -24.30 4.02 -15.57
C PRO A 195 -23.38 3.51 -14.44
N PRO A 196 -22.07 3.28 -14.66
CA PRO A 196 -21.17 2.87 -13.57
C PRO A 196 -21.07 3.92 -12.46
N LEU A 197 -21.05 5.21 -12.80
CA LEU A 197 -21.00 6.29 -11.83
C LEU A 197 -22.32 6.47 -11.09
N LYS A 198 -23.46 6.25 -11.76
CA LYS A 198 -24.78 6.20 -11.09
C LYS A 198 -24.83 5.08 -10.06
N SER A 199 -24.35 3.89 -10.42
CA SER A 199 -24.28 2.74 -9.51
C SER A 199 -23.39 3.03 -8.30
N PHE A 200 -22.18 3.55 -8.56
CA PHE A 200 -21.24 3.97 -7.53
C PHE A 200 -21.82 5.02 -6.56
N CYS A 201 -22.55 6.01 -7.08
CA CYS A 201 -23.19 7.03 -6.24
C CYS A 201 -24.35 6.49 -5.40
N LYS A 202 -24.97 5.37 -5.82
CA LYS A 202 -26.09 4.76 -5.12
C LYS A 202 -25.64 3.76 -4.06
N HIS A 203 -24.72 2.86 -4.39
CA HIS A 203 -24.59 1.59 -3.68
C HIS A 203 -23.30 1.44 -2.85
N GLU A 204 -22.36 2.37 -2.96
CA GLU A 204 -21.10 2.39 -2.21
C GLU A 204 -20.97 3.66 -1.37
#